data_AF-A0A348TSL3-F1
#
_entry.id   AF-A0A348TSL3-F1
#
_cell.length_a   1.000
_cell.length_b   1.000
_cell.length_c   1.000
_cell.angle_alpha   90.00
_cell.angle_beta   90.00
_cell.angle_gamma   90.00
#
_symmetry.space_group_name_H-M   'P 1'
#
loop_
_entity.id
_entity.type
_entity.pdbx_description
1 polymer ?
#
loop_
_entity_poly.entity_id
_entity_poly.type
_entity_poly.pdbx_seq_one_letter_code
_entity_poly.pdbx_strand_id
1 'polypeptide(L)'
;MPKNDKKEPLKNAERNKSIPFHLNLIGLMVSFFLVFFLVKNVASYTWVKDDLIKENLKLIKKYSRFSIDDKLSAKIGYDYNVLKMIKDATPENAFILMPPSDSCLKVRKSEQAQSLNGGGIHNKIWCEYYLFPRKLVYEGSKDPDISKANYVAIIAGHGYQHLKQPVAERLAYAIYELK
;
A
#
# COMPACT_ATOMS: atom_id res chain seq x y z
N MET A 1 -0.58 70.50 46.91
CA MET A 1 0.82 70.00 46.86
C MET A 1 0.81 68.65 46.14
N PRO A 2 1.51 68.49 45.00
CA PRO A 2 1.50 67.28 44.21
C PRO A 2 2.61 66.31 44.65
N LYS A 3 2.35 65.00 44.57
CA LYS A 3 3.31 63.88 44.55
C LYS A 3 2.51 62.64 44.17
N ASN A 4 2.90 61.73 43.30
CA ASN A 4 3.96 61.67 42.31
C ASN A 4 3.57 60.44 41.46
N ASP A 5 3.63 60.56 40.14
CA ASP A 5 3.39 59.45 39.22
C ASP A 5 4.28 58.24 39.57
N LYS A 6 3.66 57.08 39.79
CA LYS A 6 4.31 55.79 39.62
C LYS A 6 3.40 54.89 38.81
N LYS A 7 3.54 54.99 37.48
CA LYS A 7 3.14 53.93 36.56
C LYS A 7 3.97 52.69 36.89
N GLU A 8 3.33 51.66 37.44
CA GLU A 8 3.93 50.33 37.47
C GLU A 8 4.04 49.82 36.02
N PRO A 9 5.25 49.48 35.52
CA PRO A 9 5.34 48.85 34.22
C PRO A 9 4.87 47.40 34.35
N LEU A 10 3.82 47.05 33.61
CA LEU A 10 3.49 45.69 33.21
C LEU A 10 4.76 44.98 32.72
N LYS A 11 5.32 44.10 33.55
CA LYS A 11 6.52 43.34 33.21
C LYS A 11 6.25 41.84 33.18
N ASN A 12 5.16 41.45 32.53
CA ASN A 12 5.05 40.11 31.97
C ASN A 12 5.59 40.14 30.54
N ALA A 13 6.91 40.33 30.44
CA ALA A 13 7.62 39.82 29.28
C ALA A 13 7.61 38.30 29.44
N GLU A 14 6.84 37.60 28.61
CA GLU A 14 6.92 36.15 28.46
C GLU A 14 8.38 35.79 28.22
N ARG A 15 9.05 35.37 29.29
CA ARG A 15 10.43 34.92 29.22
C ARG A 15 10.38 33.58 28.52
N ASN A 16 10.47 33.59 27.20
CA ASN A 16 10.66 32.40 26.40
C ASN A 16 12.00 31.80 26.83
N LYS A 17 11.95 30.93 27.85
CA LYS A 17 13.12 30.29 28.42
C LYS A 17 13.57 29.26 27.41
N SER A 18 14.48 29.68 26.53
CA SER A 18 15.21 28.78 25.66
C SER A 18 15.85 27.69 26.52
N ILE A 19 15.41 26.44 26.34
CA ILE A 19 15.97 25.30 27.05
C ILE A 19 17.46 25.26 26.74
N PRO A 20 18.33 25.25 27.76
CA PRO A 20 19.77 25.27 27.52
C PRO A 20 20.20 23.99 26.79
N PHE A 21 21.11 24.15 25.83
CA PHE A 21 21.55 23.09 24.92
C PHE A 21 21.94 21.79 25.63
N HIS A 22 22.60 21.86 26.79
CA HIS A 22 23.01 20.67 27.55
C HIS A 22 21.84 19.85 28.08
N LEU A 23 20.70 20.47 28.44
CA LEU A 23 19.50 19.73 28.87
C LEU A 23 18.85 19.00 27.68
N ASN A 24 18.88 19.61 26.48
CA ASN A 24 18.45 18.93 25.26
C ASN A 24 19.40 17.76 24.92
N LEU A 25 20.70 17.93 25.10
CA LEU A 25 21.70 16.88 24.87
C LEU A 25 21.54 15.71 25.86
N ILE A 26 21.34 16.00 27.15
CA ILE A 26 21.07 14.98 28.18
C ILE A 26 19.75 14.27 27.88
N GLY A 27 18.69 15.02 27.54
CA GLY A 27 17.41 14.45 27.14
C GLY A 27 17.56 13.49 25.97
N LEU A 28 18.31 13.88 24.94
CA LEU A 28 18.61 13.02 23.78
C LEU A 28 19.37 11.75 24.20
N MET A 29 20.39 11.87 25.07
CA MET A 29 21.13 10.71 25.57
C MET A 29 20.24 9.75 26.36
N VAL A 30 19.38 10.26 27.24
CA VAL A 30 18.44 9.43 28.02
C VAL A 30 17.43 8.76 27.10
N SER A 31 16.85 9.49 26.15
CA SER A 31 15.94 8.92 25.16
C SER A 31 16.62 7.85 24.29
N PHE A 32 17.86 8.09 23.85
CA PHE A 32 18.63 7.11 23.08
C PHE A 32 18.89 5.84 23.90
N PHE A 33 19.31 5.97 25.16
CA PHE A 33 19.53 4.84 26.05
C PHE A 33 18.24 4.07 26.33
N LEU A 34 17.12 4.77 26.52
CA LEU A 34 15.82 4.14 26.72
C LEU A 34 15.40 3.35 25.48
N VAL A 35 15.49 3.93 24.29
CA VAL A 35 15.19 3.24 23.03
C VAL A 35 16.12 2.05 22.82
N PHE A 36 17.42 2.22 23.06
CA PHE A 36 18.40 1.14 22.94
C PHE A 36 18.09 -0.02 23.90
N PHE A 37 17.75 0.30 25.15
CA PHE A 37 17.37 -0.68 26.16
C PHE A 37 16.09 -1.43 25.78
N LEU A 38 15.06 -0.72 25.30
CA LEU A 38 13.80 -1.32 24.85
C LEU A 38 14.02 -2.25 23.64
N VAL A 39 14.78 -1.80 22.63
CA VAL A 39 15.07 -2.61 21.43
C VAL A 39 15.88 -3.87 21.77
N LYS A 40 16.75 -3.80 22.78
CA LYS A 40 17.58 -4.95 23.22
C LYS A 40 16.82 -5.97 24.05
N ASN A 41 15.92 -5.52 24.91
CA ASN A 41 15.30 -6.38 25.93
C ASN A 41 13.86 -6.81 25.59
N VAL A 42 13.18 -6.11 24.69
CA VAL A 42 11.83 -6.48 24.28
C VAL A 42 11.92 -7.38 23.05
N ALA A 43 11.56 -8.66 23.23
CA ALA A 43 11.58 -9.67 22.18
C ALA A 43 10.75 -9.27 20.95
N SER A 44 9.72 -8.44 21.11
CA SER A 44 8.93 -7.90 19.99
C SER A 44 9.70 -6.93 19.09
N TYR A 45 10.96 -6.55 19.35
CA TYR A 45 11.78 -5.77 18.42
C TYR A 45 12.81 -6.62 17.67
N THR A 46 12.98 -7.90 18.02
CA THR A 46 13.91 -8.78 17.31
C THR A 46 13.46 -8.98 15.87
N TRP A 47 12.16 -9.16 15.62
CA TRP A 47 11.62 -9.25 14.25
C TRP A 47 11.87 -7.97 13.42
N VAL A 48 11.84 -6.78 14.04
CA VAL A 48 12.11 -5.52 13.33
C VAL A 48 13.56 -5.49 12.84
N LYS A 49 14.49 -5.89 13.70
CA LYS A 49 15.92 -5.87 13.37
C LYS A 49 16.30 -7.00 12.42
N ASP A 50 15.92 -8.23 12.78
CA ASP A 50 16.45 -9.44 12.18
C ASP A 50 15.66 -9.87 10.94
N ASP A 51 14.37 -9.54 10.85
CA ASP A 51 13.55 -9.82 9.67
C ASP A 51 13.33 -8.55 8.85
N LEU A 52 12.69 -7.53 9.43
CA LEU A 52 12.26 -6.35 8.65
C LEU A 52 13.47 -5.59 8.09
N ILE A 53 14.38 -5.09 8.92
CA ILE A 53 15.49 -4.27 8.44
C ILE A 53 16.48 -5.11 7.62
N LYS A 54 16.88 -6.28 8.13
CA LYS A 54 17.92 -7.10 7.52
C LYS A 54 17.47 -7.71 6.18
N GLU A 55 16.28 -8.30 6.10
CA GLU A 55 15.80 -8.89 4.85
C GLU A 55 15.46 -7.82 3.83
N ASN A 56 14.85 -6.69 4.22
CA ASN A 56 14.63 -5.58 3.28
C ASN A 56 15.96 -5.02 2.74
N LEU A 57 17.00 -4.86 3.56
CA LEU A 57 18.31 -4.43 3.08
C LEU A 57 18.95 -5.42 2.11
N LYS A 58 18.81 -6.73 2.35
CA LYS A 58 19.25 -7.76 1.40
C LYS A 58 18.51 -7.64 0.08
N LEU A 59 17.18 -7.48 0.12
CA LEU A 59 16.36 -7.29 -1.08
C LEU A 59 16.76 -6.01 -1.84
N ILE A 60 16.93 -4.89 -1.15
CA ILE A 60 17.35 -3.61 -1.77
C ILE A 60 18.69 -3.77 -2.49
N LYS A 61 19.66 -4.47 -1.87
CA LYS A 61 20.96 -4.73 -2.49
C LYS A 61 20.84 -5.67 -3.69
N LYS A 62 20.13 -6.79 -3.52
CA LYS A 62 19.92 -7.82 -4.55
C LYS A 62 19.22 -7.26 -5.79
N TYR A 63 18.25 -6.37 -5.59
CA TYR A 63 17.43 -5.79 -6.65
C TYR A 63 17.80 -4.32 -6.94
N SER A 64 19.01 -3.88 -6.62
CA SER A 64 19.44 -2.48 -6.76
C SER A 64 19.36 -1.96 -8.21
N ARG A 65 19.61 -2.84 -9.19
CA ARG A 65 19.58 -2.54 -10.63
C ARG A 65 18.26 -2.89 -11.33
N PHE A 66 17.29 -3.43 -10.60
CA PHE A 66 16.02 -3.89 -11.17
C PHE A 66 15.08 -2.71 -11.41
N SER A 67 14.26 -2.81 -12.46
CA SER A 67 13.19 -1.85 -12.70
C SER A 67 12.16 -1.89 -11.55
N ILE A 68 11.31 -0.88 -11.46
CA ILE A 68 10.23 -0.86 -10.46
C ILE A 68 9.33 -2.09 -10.66
N ASP A 69 9.01 -2.42 -11.90
CA ASP A 69 8.16 -3.55 -12.23
C ASP A 69 8.78 -4.88 -11.81
N ASP A 70 10.09 -5.06 -12.03
CA ASP A 70 10.75 -6.30 -11.62
C ASP A 70 10.83 -6.41 -10.10
N LYS A 71 10.98 -5.30 -9.38
CA LYS A 71 10.92 -5.26 -7.90
C LYS A 71 9.53 -5.65 -7.40
N LEU A 72 8.48 -5.16 -8.06
CA LEU A 72 7.10 -5.47 -7.69
C LEU A 72 6.74 -6.91 -8.03
N SER A 73 7.14 -7.41 -9.19
CA SER A 73 7.00 -8.80 -9.59
C SER A 73 7.76 -9.73 -8.64
N ALA A 74 8.97 -9.37 -8.21
CA ALA A 74 9.71 -10.15 -7.22
C ALA A 74 9.08 -10.14 -5.81
N LYS A 75 8.41 -9.04 -5.43
CA LYS A 75 7.79 -8.88 -4.11
C LYS A 75 6.41 -9.56 -4.00
N ILE A 76 5.58 -9.37 -5.02
CA ILE A 76 4.16 -9.76 -5.02
C ILE A 76 3.94 -11.03 -5.85
N GLY A 77 4.84 -11.31 -6.79
CA GLY A 77 4.79 -12.50 -7.62
C GLY A 77 3.74 -12.39 -8.71
N TYR A 78 3.07 -13.52 -8.93
CA TYR A 78 2.07 -13.71 -9.98
C TYR A 78 0.96 -12.66 -9.97
N ASP A 79 0.47 -12.30 -8.79
CA ASP A 79 -0.58 -11.29 -8.59
C ASP A 79 -0.24 -9.95 -9.25
N TYR A 80 1.03 -9.52 -9.19
CA TYR A 80 1.45 -8.27 -9.83
C TYR A 80 1.44 -8.38 -11.36
N ASN A 81 1.81 -9.53 -11.91
CA ASN A 81 1.80 -9.72 -13.37
C ASN A 81 0.36 -9.67 -13.93
N VAL A 82 -0.62 -10.18 -13.19
CA VAL A 82 -2.04 -10.05 -13.56
C VAL A 82 -2.48 -8.58 -13.51
N LEU A 83 -2.14 -7.85 -12.45
CA LEU A 83 -2.46 -6.42 -12.35
C LEU A 83 -1.76 -5.61 -13.44
N LYS A 84 -0.51 -5.94 -13.78
CA LYS A 84 0.22 -5.31 -14.88
C LYS A 84 -0.45 -5.58 -16.22
N MET A 85 -0.85 -6.83 -16.49
CA MET A 85 -1.60 -7.18 -17.70
C MET A 85 -2.88 -6.37 -17.83
N ILE A 86 -3.65 -6.21 -16.75
CA ILE A 86 -4.86 -5.38 -16.72
C ILE A 86 -4.53 -3.93 -17.03
N LYS A 87 -3.48 -3.39 -16.41
CA LYS A 87 -3.03 -2.01 -16.62
C LYS A 87 -2.62 -1.76 -18.06
N ASP A 88 -1.84 -2.65 -18.65
CA ASP A 88 -1.28 -2.50 -19.99
C ASP A 88 -2.35 -2.69 -21.09
N ALA A 89 -3.37 -3.51 -20.81
CA ALA A 89 -4.45 -3.80 -21.77
C ALA A 89 -5.64 -2.82 -21.74
N THR A 90 -5.67 -1.88 -20.79
CA THR A 90 -6.82 -0.98 -20.62
C THR A 90 -6.40 0.49 -20.60
N PRO A 91 -7.24 1.42 -21.08
CA PRO A 91 -6.96 2.86 -20.98
C PRO A 91 -7.12 3.37 -19.54
N GLU A 92 -6.59 4.56 -19.26
CA GLU A 92 -6.63 5.17 -17.92
C GLU A 92 -8.04 5.42 -17.38
N ASN A 93 -9.01 5.72 -18.24
CA ASN A 93 -10.41 5.97 -17.88
C ASN A 93 -11.27 4.69 -17.83
N ALA A 94 -10.67 3.51 -17.85
CA ALA A 94 -11.40 2.24 -17.85
C ALA A 94 -12.18 2.01 -16.53
N PHE A 95 -13.39 1.50 -16.67
CA PHE A 95 -14.22 0.94 -15.61
C PHE A 95 -14.21 -0.58 -15.78
N ILE A 96 -13.46 -1.26 -14.92
CA ILE A 96 -13.15 -2.67 -15.06
C ILE A 96 -14.02 -3.47 -14.09
N LEU A 97 -14.85 -4.35 -14.64
CA LEU A 97 -15.56 -5.36 -13.88
C LEU A 97 -14.59 -6.47 -13.47
N MET A 98 -14.30 -6.49 -12.17
CA MET A 98 -13.51 -7.50 -11.50
C MET A 98 -14.44 -8.63 -11.02
N PRO A 99 -13.98 -9.90 -11.03
CA PRO A 99 -14.72 -11.00 -10.45
C PRO A 99 -14.84 -10.85 -8.93
N PRO A 100 -15.72 -11.64 -8.28
CA PRO A 100 -15.87 -11.58 -6.83
C PRO A 100 -14.54 -11.83 -6.12
N SER A 101 -14.29 -11.12 -5.02
CA SER A 101 -13.05 -11.26 -4.23
C SER A 101 -12.78 -12.72 -3.82
N ASP A 102 -13.84 -13.49 -3.54
CA ASP A 102 -13.73 -14.90 -3.18
C ASP A 102 -13.23 -15.79 -4.32
N SER A 103 -13.58 -15.47 -5.57
CA SER A 103 -13.07 -16.16 -6.75
C SER A 103 -11.57 -15.93 -6.89
N CYS A 104 -11.10 -14.70 -6.61
CA CYS A 104 -9.69 -14.35 -6.60
C CYS A 104 -8.90 -15.06 -5.48
N LEU A 105 -9.53 -15.36 -4.34
CA LEU A 105 -8.92 -16.08 -3.21
C LEU A 105 -8.68 -17.56 -3.49
N LYS A 106 -9.54 -18.22 -4.29
CA LYS A 106 -9.42 -19.66 -4.59
C LYS A 106 -8.18 -19.98 -5.42
N VAL A 107 -7.83 -19.10 -6.36
CA VAL A 107 -6.61 -19.17 -7.19
C VAL A 107 -5.34 -19.17 -6.33
N ARG A 108 -5.33 -18.32 -5.30
CA ARG A 108 -4.20 -18.16 -4.38
C ARG A 108 -3.86 -19.43 -3.58
N LYS A 109 -4.82 -20.35 -3.40
CA LYS A 109 -4.61 -21.61 -2.69
C LYS A 109 -4.08 -22.72 -3.60
N SER A 110 -4.38 -22.68 -4.90
CA SER A 110 -3.98 -23.70 -5.88
C SER A 110 -2.63 -23.41 -6.54
N GLU A 111 -2.29 -22.14 -6.74
CA GLU A 111 -1.00 -21.71 -7.26
C GLU A 111 -0.16 -21.22 -6.06
N GLN A 112 1.03 -21.79 -5.85
CA GLN A 112 1.93 -21.52 -4.71
C GLN A 112 2.19 -20.01 -4.53
N ALA A 113 1.31 -19.33 -3.80
CA ALA A 113 1.37 -17.89 -3.63
C ALA A 113 2.46 -17.51 -2.63
N GLN A 114 3.68 -17.28 -3.14
CA GLN A 114 4.80 -16.67 -2.43
C GLN A 114 4.59 -15.17 -2.16
N SER A 115 3.35 -14.71 -2.01
CA SER A 115 3.06 -13.34 -1.60
C SER A 115 3.50 -13.17 -0.14
N LEU A 116 4.75 -12.79 0.04
CA LEU A 116 5.25 -12.22 1.29
C LEU A 116 4.44 -10.97 1.59
N ASN A 117 3.47 -11.10 2.50
CA ASN A 117 2.64 -10.04 3.09
C ASN A 117 1.45 -9.55 2.24
N GLY A 118 0.24 -9.96 2.63
CA GLY A 118 -1.02 -9.18 2.67
C GLY A 118 -1.60 -8.49 1.41
N GLY A 119 -0.81 -8.27 0.36
CA GLY A 119 -1.20 -7.62 -0.89
C GLY A 119 -1.35 -8.64 -2.00
N GLY A 120 -2.38 -8.46 -2.83
CA GLY A 120 -2.67 -9.38 -3.93
C GLY A 120 -3.98 -9.05 -4.60
N ILE A 121 -4.30 -9.77 -5.67
CA ILE A 121 -5.48 -9.51 -6.53
C ILE A 121 -6.81 -9.67 -5.76
N HIS A 122 -6.82 -10.50 -4.72
CA HIS A 122 -7.95 -10.67 -3.81
C HIS A 122 -8.25 -9.43 -2.94
N ASN A 123 -7.31 -8.50 -2.79
CA ASN A 123 -7.45 -7.32 -1.95
C ASN A 123 -7.79 -6.08 -2.79
N LYS A 124 -9.04 -5.62 -2.68
CA LYS A 124 -9.57 -4.48 -3.44
C LYS A 124 -8.70 -3.23 -3.34
N ILE A 125 -8.29 -2.85 -2.13
CA ILE A 125 -7.53 -1.62 -1.89
C ILE A 125 -6.17 -1.68 -2.63
N TRP A 126 -5.56 -2.86 -2.65
CA TRP A 126 -4.30 -3.07 -3.35
C TRP A 126 -4.46 -2.99 -4.87
N CYS A 127 -5.53 -3.59 -5.41
CA CYS A 127 -5.83 -3.50 -6.83
C CYS A 127 -6.07 -2.06 -7.27
N GLU A 128 -6.85 -1.30 -6.49
CA GLU A 128 -7.12 0.12 -6.76
C GLU A 128 -5.83 0.95 -6.72
N TYR A 129 -4.94 0.71 -5.76
CA TYR A 129 -3.64 1.39 -5.68
C TYR A 129 -2.78 1.15 -6.94
N TYR A 130 -2.71 -0.08 -7.44
CA TYR A 130 -1.89 -0.42 -8.60
C TYR A 130 -2.49 0.00 -9.94
N LEU A 131 -3.82 -0.02 -10.05
CA LEU A 131 -4.54 0.22 -11.30
C LEU A 131 -5.00 1.67 -11.47
N PHE A 132 -4.84 2.51 -10.44
CA PHE A 132 -5.10 3.96 -10.52
C PHE A 132 -4.48 4.55 -11.81
N PRO A 133 -5.23 5.37 -12.59
CA PRO A 133 -6.53 5.99 -12.29
C PRO A 133 -7.77 5.17 -12.68
N ARG A 134 -7.64 3.91 -13.10
CA ARG A 134 -8.77 3.06 -13.53
C ARG A 134 -9.71 2.78 -12.36
N LYS A 135 -11.02 2.72 -12.64
CA LYS A 135 -12.01 2.37 -11.63
C LYS A 135 -12.31 0.87 -11.65
N LEU A 136 -12.22 0.23 -10.49
CA LEU A 136 -12.53 -1.19 -10.33
C LEU A 136 -13.90 -1.35 -9.68
N VAL A 137 -14.76 -2.13 -10.32
CA VAL A 137 -16.08 -2.50 -9.80
C VAL A 137 -16.14 -4.01 -9.68
N TYR A 138 -16.60 -4.53 -8.54
CA TYR A 138 -16.56 -5.97 -8.26
C TYR A 138 -17.92 -6.59 -8.45
N GLU A 139 -17.98 -7.74 -9.11
CA GLU A 139 -19.19 -8.54 -9.28
C GLU A 139 -19.79 -8.90 -7.90
N GLY A 140 -21.10 -8.68 -7.74
CA GLY A 140 -21.81 -8.89 -6.47
C GLY A 140 -21.64 -7.77 -5.43
N SER A 141 -20.83 -6.75 -5.70
CA SER A 141 -20.76 -5.57 -4.82
C SER A 141 -21.97 -4.63 -5.05
N LYS A 142 -22.28 -3.79 -4.05
CA LYS A 142 -23.34 -2.77 -4.15
C LYS A 142 -22.87 -1.47 -4.83
N ASP A 143 -21.81 -1.54 -5.64
CA ASP A 143 -21.25 -0.37 -6.28
C ASP A 143 -22.19 0.12 -7.41
N PRO A 144 -22.70 1.37 -7.33
CA PRO A 144 -23.64 1.88 -8.34
C PRO A 144 -23.04 1.94 -9.75
N ASP A 145 -21.72 2.00 -9.85
CA ASP A 145 -21.01 2.14 -11.12
C ASP A 145 -20.71 0.81 -11.81
N ILE A 146 -21.19 -0.33 -11.28
CA ILE A 146 -21.10 -1.64 -11.96
C ILE A 146 -21.69 -1.57 -13.38
N SER A 147 -22.82 -0.89 -13.53
CA SER A 147 -23.49 -0.72 -14.83
C SER A 147 -22.68 0.10 -15.83
N LYS A 148 -21.67 0.84 -15.38
CA LYS A 148 -20.78 1.66 -16.21
C LYS A 148 -19.51 0.91 -16.62
N ALA A 149 -19.35 -0.35 -16.23
CA ALA A 149 -18.20 -1.16 -16.62
C ALA A 149 -18.13 -1.31 -18.14
N ASN A 150 -16.99 -0.95 -18.71
CA ASN A 150 -16.69 -1.07 -20.14
C ASN A 150 -15.65 -2.16 -20.44
N TYR A 151 -14.95 -2.66 -19.41
CA TYR A 151 -14.05 -3.80 -19.51
C TYR A 151 -14.43 -4.87 -18.49
N VAL A 152 -14.14 -6.13 -18.79
CA VAL A 152 -14.21 -7.25 -17.84
C VAL A 152 -12.84 -7.90 -17.72
N ALA A 153 -12.38 -8.09 -16.49
CA ALA A 153 -11.18 -8.84 -16.19
C ALA A 153 -11.53 -10.32 -15.98
N ILE A 154 -10.94 -11.18 -16.80
CA ILE A 154 -11.01 -12.63 -16.64
C ILE A 154 -9.90 -13.06 -15.69
N ILE A 155 -10.27 -13.71 -14.59
CA ILE A 155 -9.31 -14.19 -13.59
C ILE A 155 -9.67 -15.65 -13.25
N ALA A 156 -8.71 -16.55 -13.47
CA ALA A 156 -8.90 -18.00 -13.38
C ALA A 156 -10.19 -18.50 -14.05
N GLY A 157 -10.50 -17.96 -15.23
CA GLY A 157 -11.68 -18.34 -16.02
C GLY A 157 -13.01 -17.77 -15.53
N HIS A 158 -13.04 -16.96 -14.48
CA HIS A 158 -14.23 -16.20 -14.08
C HIS A 158 -14.35 -14.92 -14.89
N GLY A 159 -15.56 -14.56 -15.33
CA GLY A 159 -15.87 -13.32 -16.03
C GLY A 159 -16.40 -13.53 -17.46
N TYR A 160 -16.20 -14.72 -18.04
CA TYR A 160 -16.72 -15.06 -19.38
C TYR A 160 -18.25 -14.97 -19.47
N GLN A 161 -18.95 -15.10 -18.34
CA GLN A 161 -20.41 -14.97 -18.27
C GLN A 161 -20.93 -13.57 -18.66
N HIS A 162 -20.07 -12.54 -18.60
CA HIS A 162 -20.44 -11.16 -18.94
C HIS A 162 -20.20 -10.83 -20.42
N LEU A 163 -19.56 -11.73 -21.18
CA LEU A 163 -19.29 -11.53 -22.60
C LEU A 163 -20.49 -11.94 -23.44
N LYS A 164 -20.94 -11.03 -24.33
CA LYS A 164 -22.01 -11.32 -25.29
C LYS A 164 -21.54 -12.16 -26.47
N GLN A 165 -20.25 -12.10 -26.79
CA GLN A 165 -19.67 -12.77 -27.96
C GLN A 165 -18.98 -14.07 -27.55
N PRO A 166 -19.12 -15.15 -28.34
CA PRO A 166 -18.37 -16.37 -28.10
C PRO A 166 -16.88 -16.11 -28.36
N VAL A 167 -16.05 -16.47 -27.38
CA VAL A 167 -14.59 -16.38 -27.49
C VAL A 167 -14.04 -17.72 -27.97
N ALA A 168 -13.15 -17.69 -28.96
CA ALA A 168 -12.55 -18.89 -29.55
C ALA A 168 -11.73 -19.70 -28.55
N GLU A 169 -11.02 -19.03 -27.63
CA GLU A 169 -10.20 -19.66 -26.60
C GLU A 169 -10.48 -19.04 -25.22
N ARG A 170 -10.74 -19.90 -24.22
CA ARG A 170 -10.96 -19.47 -22.83
C ARG A 170 -9.67 -19.53 -22.04
N LEU A 171 -8.91 -18.45 -22.11
CA LEU A 171 -7.73 -18.23 -21.28
C LEU A 171 -8.13 -18.04 -19.80
N ALA A 172 -7.27 -18.51 -18.90
CA ALA A 172 -7.47 -18.32 -17.46
C ALA A 172 -7.40 -16.84 -17.06
N TYR A 173 -6.56 -16.05 -17.72
CA TYR A 173 -6.40 -14.62 -17.47
C TYR A 173 -6.46 -13.85 -18.79
N ALA A 174 -7.36 -12.87 -18.85
CA ALA A 174 -7.57 -12.04 -20.03
C ALA A 174 -8.31 -10.75 -19.66
N ILE A 175 -8.33 -9.78 -20.56
CA ILE A 175 -9.19 -8.60 -20.46
C ILE A 175 -9.98 -8.49 -21.76
N TYR A 176 -11.27 -8.20 -21.65
CA TYR A 176 -12.15 -8.01 -22.80
C TYR A 176 -12.99 -6.74 -22.63
N GLU A 177 -13.35 -6.14 -23.76
CA GLU A 177 -14.31 -5.02 -23.81
C GLU A 177 -15.74 -5.53 -23.72
N LEU A 178 -16.53 -4.90 -22.85
CA LEU A 178 -17.97 -5.10 -22.72
C LEU A 178 -18.70 -4.15 -23.69
N LYS A 179 -18.63 -4.42 -25.00
CA LYS A 179 -19.45 -3.72 -26.01
C LYS A 179 -20.83 -4.36 -26.14
#